data_AF-A0A498BW13-F1
#
_entry.id   AF-A0A498BW13-F1
#
_cell.length_a   1.000
_cell.length_b   1.000
_cell.length_c   1.000
_cell.angle_alpha   90.00
_cell.angle_beta   90.00
_cell.angle_gamma   90.00
#
_symmetry.space_group_name_H-M   'P 1'
#
loop_
_entity.id
_entity.type
_entity.pdbx_description
1 polymer ?
#
loop_
_entity_poly.entity_id
_entity_poly.type
_entity_poly.pdbx_seq_one_letter_code
_entity_poly.pdbx_strand_id
1 'polypeptide(L)'
;MRRITAATAIVGLALILTACATEAPMSDPTPTPTSSTRPPLATTTPGPITPTGTPADVPAARWSAIEDDLVARGVAGEPVLVSAENVTFNDGSLGCAEPGQAYTQAIVEGMRVVVQVDGTAYDYRFGAGDSPKLCTR
;
A
#
# COMPACT_ATOMS: atom_id res chain seq x y z
N MET A 1 -17.01 10.74 -67.73
CA MET A 1 -17.99 10.29 -68.74
C MET A 1 -18.14 8.78 -68.55
N ARG A 2 -19.12 8.25 -67.80
CA ARG A 2 -20.52 7.93 -68.20
C ARG A 2 -20.50 7.14 -69.52
N ARG A 3 -20.95 5.89 -69.68
CA ARG A 3 -22.12 5.10 -69.19
C ARG A 3 -21.80 3.58 -69.52
N ILE A 4 -22.51 2.51 -69.17
CA ILE A 4 -23.87 2.08 -69.58
C ILE A 4 -24.22 0.72 -68.91
N THR A 5 -25.33 0.67 -68.16
CA THR A 5 -26.40 -0.36 -67.92
C THR A 5 -26.07 -1.86 -67.80
N ALA A 6 -26.52 -2.57 -66.74
CA ALA A 6 -27.86 -3.18 -66.48
C ALA A 6 -28.23 -4.28 -67.51
N ALA A 7 -28.80 -5.43 -67.21
CA ALA A 7 -29.68 -5.94 -66.15
C ALA A 7 -29.46 -7.46 -66.03
N THR A 8 -29.83 -8.16 -64.96
CA THR A 8 -31.13 -8.84 -64.69
C THR A 8 -30.83 -9.76 -63.48
N ALA A 9 -31.70 -10.18 -62.57
CA ALA A 9 -33.14 -10.12 -62.36
C ALA A 9 -33.41 -10.79 -60.98
N ILE A 10 -34.48 -10.37 -60.27
CA ILE A 10 -35.46 -11.24 -59.55
C ILE A 10 -34.90 -12.11 -58.40
N VAL A 11 -35.43 -12.24 -57.19
CA VAL A 11 -36.60 -11.81 -56.42
C VAL A 11 -36.27 -12.25 -54.98
N GLY A 12 -36.77 -11.53 -53.98
CA GLY A 12 -36.47 -11.82 -52.58
C GLY A 12 -36.96 -13.19 -52.10
N LEU A 13 -36.23 -13.78 -51.14
CA LEU A 13 -36.81 -14.69 -50.16
C LEU A 13 -35.82 -14.95 -49.00
N ALA A 14 -36.34 -14.80 -47.79
CA ALA A 14 -35.97 -15.52 -46.56
C ALA A 14 -34.62 -15.23 -45.86
N LEU A 15 -34.79 -14.75 -44.62
CA LEU A 15 -33.90 -14.88 -43.48
C LEU A 15 -33.22 -16.25 -43.40
N ILE A 16 -31.94 -16.27 -43.05
CA ILE A 16 -31.42 -17.17 -42.01
C ILE A 16 -30.13 -16.61 -41.39
N LEU A 17 -30.27 -15.97 -40.22
CA LEU A 17 -29.18 -15.85 -39.24
C LEU A 17 -28.92 -17.26 -38.71
N THR A 18 -27.81 -17.88 -39.11
CA THR A 18 -27.33 -19.11 -38.49
C THR A 18 -26.21 -18.76 -37.52
N ALA A 19 -26.60 -18.52 -36.26
CA ALA A 19 -25.71 -18.49 -35.12
C ALA A 19 -25.31 -19.93 -34.78
N CYS A 20 -24.03 -20.27 -34.92
CA CYS A 20 -23.48 -21.45 -34.27
C CYS A 20 -23.18 -21.10 -32.81
N ALA A 21 -24.15 -21.32 -31.93
CA ALA A 21 -23.89 -21.48 -30.51
C ALA A 21 -23.59 -22.97 -30.25
N THR A 22 -22.33 -23.31 -30.04
CA THR A 22 -21.93 -24.62 -29.50
C THR A 22 -22.13 -24.57 -27.99
N GLU A 23 -23.27 -25.11 -27.54
CA GLU A 23 -23.51 -25.41 -26.13
C GLU A 23 -22.80 -26.73 -25.80
N ALA A 24 -21.69 -26.65 -25.08
CA ALA A 24 -21.09 -27.80 -24.43
C ALA A 24 -21.81 -28.04 -23.09
N PRO A 25 -22.24 -29.27 -22.76
CA PRO A 25 -22.79 -29.56 -21.44
C PRO A 25 -21.66 -29.47 -20.41
N MET A 26 -21.72 -28.44 -19.55
CA MET A 26 -20.93 -28.41 -18.33
C MET A 26 -21.41 -29.53 -17.42
N SER A 27 -20.58 -30.56 -17.23
CA SER A 27 -20.77 -31.52 -16.16
C SER A 27 -20.44 -30.81 -14.85
N ASP A 28 -21.46 -30.56 -14.04
CA ASP A 28 -21.36 -30.00 -12.70
C ASP A 28 -20.81 -31.10 -11.76
N PRO A 29 -19.58 -30.99 -11.22
CA PRO A 29 -19.11 -31.95 -10.25
C PRO A 29 -19.79 -31.69 -8.90
N THR A 30 -20.70 -32.58 -8.51
CA THR A 30 -21.28 -32.64 -7.15
C THR A 30 -20.16 -32.53 -6.09
N PRO A 31 -20.12 -31.47 -5.25
CA PRO A 31 -19.11 -31.38 -4.21
C PRO A 31 -19.40 -32.42 -3.13
N THR A 32 -18.48 -33.37 -2.95
CA THR A 32 -18.46 -34.28 -1.81
C THR A 32 -18.12 -33.47 -0.55
N PRO A 33 -18.93 -33.47 0.52
CA PRO A 33 -18.60 -32.73 1.73
C PRO A 33 -17.42 -33.43 2.43
N THR A 34 -16.21 -32.97 2.14
CA THR A 34 -15.04 -33.33 2.94
C THR A 34 -15.07 -32.44 4.17
N SER A 35 -15.42 -33.01 5.32
CA SER A 35 -15.29 -32.34 6.61
C SER A 35 -13.82 -32.02 6.86
N SER A 36 -13.39 -30.82 6.47
CA SER A 36 -12.06 -30.30 6.77
C SER A 36 -12.01 -29.98 8.27
N THR A 37 -11.31 -30.81 9.04
CA THR A 37 -10.87 -30.47 10.41
C THR A 37 -9.78 -29.40 10.30
N ARG A 38 -10.20 -28.16 10.06
CA ARG A 38 -9.33 -26.99 10.20
C ARG A 38 -9.15 -26.75 11.70
N PRO A 39 -7.91 -26.72 12.23
CA PRO A 39 -7.68 -26.30 13.60
C PRO A 39 -8.33 -24.92 13.82
N PRO A 40 -9.00 -24.67 14.96
CA PRO A 40 -9.57 -23.36 15.24
C PRO A 40 -8.46 -22.31 15.18
N LEU A 41 -8.77 -21.17 14.55
CA LEU A 41 -7.89 -20.00 14.63
C LEU A 41 -7.68 -19.67 16.11
N ALA A 42 -6.46 -19.83 16.60
CA ALA A 42 -6.08 -19.38 17.91
C ALA A 42 -6.10 -17.85 17.90
N THR A 43 -7.07 -17.25 18.58
CA THR A 43 -7.06 -15.81 18.86
C THR A 43 -5.87 -15.53 19.77
N THR A 44 -4.79 -15.00 19.22
CA THR A 44 -3.71 -14.43 20.03
C THR A 44 -4.28 -13.20 20.73
N THR A 45 -4.46 -13.28 22.06
CA THR A 45 -4.73 -12.10 22.88
C THR A 45 -3.66 -11.05 22.58
N PRO A 46 -4.04 -9.81 22.19
CA PRO A 46 -3.06 -8.75 21.99
C PRO A 46 -2.20 -8.61 23.25
N GLY A 47 -0.88 -8.75 23.09
CA GLY A 47 0.06 -8.49 24.16
C GLY A 47 0.00 -7.03 24.62
N PRO A 48 0.65 -6.67 25.75
CA PRO A 48 0.78 -5.28 26.17
C PRO A 48 1.35 -4.42 25.02
N ILE A 49 0.69 -3.30 24.74
CA ILE A 49 1.11 -2.29 23.75
C ILE A 49 2.30 -1.48 24.26
N THR A 50 3.42 -2.14 24.53
CA THR A 50 4.68 -1.45 24.79
C THR A 50 5.17 -0.85 23.47
N PRO A 51 5.70 0.40 23.43
CA PRO A 51 6.39 0.90 22.26
C PRO A 51 7.37 -0.15 21.74
N THR A 52 7.27 -0.47 20.45
CA THR A 52 7.96 -1.62 19.86
C THR A 52 9.48 -1.41 19.73
N GLY A 53 9.95 -0.16 19.90
CA GLY A 53 11.35 0.18 19.77
C GLY A 53 12.11 0.22 21.09
N THR A 54 13.42 0.18 20.98
CA THR A 54 14.33 0.37 22.12
C THR A 54 14.65 1.87 22.26
N PRO A 55 14.47 2.49 23.43
CA PRO A 55 14.85 3.89 23.64
C PRO A 55 16.30 4.15 23.23
N ALA A 56 16.54 5.24 22.52
CA ALA A 56 17.86 5.61 22.01
C ALA A 56 18.02 7.13 21.93
N ASP A 57 19.26 7.62 22.02
CA ASP A 57 19.56 9.02 21.76
C ASP A 57 19.50 9.33 20.26
N VAL A 58 19.09 10.55 19.90
CA VAL A 58 19.05 11.01 18.50
C VAL A 58 20.45 11.47 18.07
N PRO A 59 21.07 10.87 17.03
CA PRO A 59 22.33 11.36 16.48
C PRO A 59 22.22 12.81 16.00
N ALA A 60 23.27 13.61 16.20
CA ALA A 60 23.26 15.03 15.85
C ALA A 60 22.90 15.30 14.37
N ALA A 61 23.36 14.45 13.44
CA ALA A 61 23.02 14.57 12.02
C ALA A 61 21.51 14.41 11.76
N ARG A 62 20.85 13.48 12.47
CA ARG A 62 19.41 13.24 12.35
C ARG A 62 18.61 14.36 13.01
N TRP A 63 19.09 14.89 14.13
CA TRP A 63 18.49 16.05 14.78
C TRP A 63 18.53 17.29 13.87
N SER A 64 19.71 17.59 13.29
CA SER A 64 19.85 18.67 12.31
C SER A 64 18.92 18.49 11.12
N ALA A 65 18.78 17.26 10.61
CA ALA A 65 17.90 16.99 9.49
C ALA A 65 16.40 17.18 9.83
N ILE A 66 16.01 16.94 11.09
CA ILE A 66 14.65 17.25 11.58
C ILE A 66 14.43 18.76 11.60
N GLU A 67 15.36 19.52 12.15
CA GLU A 67 15.30 20.98 12.19
C GLU A 67 15.19 21.56 10.77
N ASP A 68 16.03 21.09 9.84
CA ASP A 68 16.01 21.50 8.45
C ASP A 68 14.67 21.20 7.75
N ASP A 69 14.11 20.00 7.96
CA ASP A 69 12.80 19.63 7.39
C ASP A 69 11.66 20.48 7.98
N LEU A 70 11.67 20.76 9.29
CA LEU A 70 10.68 21.64 9.94
C LEU A 70 10.75 23.07 9.38
N VAL A 71 11.95 23.62 9.24
CA VAL A 71 12.17 24.95 8.64
C VAL A 71 11.69 24.98 7.19
N ALA A 72 12.01 23.96 6.40
CA ALA A 72 11.56 23.85 5.01
C ALA A 72 10.03 23.79 4.88
N ARG A 73 9.33 23.29 5.91
CA ARG A 73 7.86 23.26 6.00
C ARG A 73 7.25 24.55 6.57
N GLY A 74 8.06 25.52 6.96
CA GLY A 74 7.61 26.78 7.55
C GLY A 74 7.16 26.66 9.01
N VAL A 75 7.57 25.61 9.72
CA VAL A 75 7.32 25.47 11.15
C VAL A 75 8.34 26.34 11.90
N ALA A 76 7.88 27.48 12.42
CA ALA A 76 8.70 28.43 13.14
C ALA A 76 8.62 28.15 14.65
N GLY A 77 9.56 27.36 15.18
CA GLY A 77 9.67 27.07 16.61
C GLY A 77 10.81 26.10 16.90
N GLU A 78 11.20 26.00 18.17
CA GLU A 78 12.25 25.07 18.59
C GLU A 78 11.63 23.68 18.85
N PRO A 79 12.10 22.62 18.17
CA PRO A 79 11.60 21.28 18.40
C PRO A 79 12.06 20.75 19.77
N VAL A 80 11.10 20.22 20.53
CA VAL A 80 11.35 19.50 21.77
C VAL A 80 11.23 18.01 21.53
N LEU A 81 12.23 17.24 21.93
CA LEU A 81 12.19 15.78 21.81
C LEU A 81 11.13 15.18 22.74
N VAL A 82 10.20 14.40 22.17
CA VAL A 82 9.16 13.67 22.91
C VAL A 82 9.55 12.21 23.09
N SER A 83 10.02 11.56 22.02
CA SER A 83 10.54 10.19 22.08
C SER A 83 11.53 9.91 20.97
N ALA A 84 12.47 9.01 21.23
CA ALA A 84 13.40 8.48 20.25
C ALA A 84 13.62 6.99 20.52
N GLU A 85 13.40 6.18 19.50
CA GLU A 85 13.49 4.72 19.60
C GLU A 85 14.16 4.15 18.36
N ASN A 86 15.09 3.22 18.55
CA ASN A 86 15.53 2.33 17.48
C ASN A 86 14.44 1.31 17.19
N VAL A 87 14.06 1.19 15.92
CA VAL A 87 12.97 0.34 15.45
C VAL A 87 13.43 -0.45 14.23
N THR A 88 13.07 -1.72 14.17
CA THR A 88 13.22 -2.54 12.97
C THR A 88 11.89 -2.52 12.19
N PHE A 89 11.89 -1.86 11.04
CA PHE A 89 10.74 -1.77 10.15
C PHE A 89 10.64 -2.99 9.25
N ASN A 90 9.40 -3.41 8.95
CA ASN A 90 9.10 -4.61 8.18
C ASN A 90 9.27 -4.42 6.66
N ASP A 91 9.30 -3.17 6.19
CA ASP A 91 9.41 -2.83 4.78
C ASP A 91 10.01 -1.42 4.58
N GLY A 92 10.22 -1.05 3.31
CA GLY A 92 10.75 0.26 2.91
C GLY A 92 9.79 1.44 3.13
N SER A 93 8.57 1.22 3.63
CA SER A 93 7.67 2.32 3.99
C SER A 93 8.08 3.01 5.29
N LEU A 94 8.90 2.33 6.11
CA LEU A 94 9.30 2.71 7.47
C LEU A 94 8.10 2.84 8.43
N GLY A 95 7.05 2.08 8.17
CA GLY A 95 5.78 2.13 8.92
C GLY A 95 4.90 3.32 8.56
N CYS A 96 5.19 4.01 7.45
CA CYS A 96 4.48 5.20 6.97
C CYS A 96 4.06 4.98 5.51
N ALA A 97 3.36 3.87 5.26
CA ALA A 97 2.88 3.50 3.94
C ALA A 97 1.75 4.44 3.48
N GLU A 98 1.84 4.90 2.25
CA GLU A 98 0.83 5.73 1.59
C GLU A 98 -0.07 4.86 0.69
N PRO A 99 -1.36 5.20 0.57
CA PRO A 99 -2.28 4.45 -0.29
C PRO A 99 -1.81 4.36 -1.74
N GLY A 100 -1.91 3.17 -2.31
CA GLY A 100 -1.58 2.92 -3.72
C GLY A 100 -0.09 2.85 -4.05
N GLN A 101 0.80 2.98 -3.06
CA GLN A 101 2.25 2.83 -3.26
C GLN A 101 2.70 1.38 -3.01
N ALA A 102 3.73 0.96 -3.75
CA ALA A 102 4.42 -0.31 -3.54
C ALA A 102 5.75 -0.06 -2.83
N TYR A 103 6.01 -0.78 -1.75
CA TYR A 103 7.24 -0.68 -0.95
C TYR A 103 8.05 -1.98 -1.00
N THR A 104 9.38 -1.83 -0.91
CA THR A 104 10.30 -2.97 -0.87
C THR A 104 10.06 -3.81 0.39
N GLN A 105 10.06 -5.14 0.26
CA GLN A 105 9.92 -6.08 1.38
C GLN A 105 11.25 -6.33 2.09
N ALA A 106 11.99 -5.25 2.38
CA ALA A 106 13.27 -5.30 3.08
C ALA A 106 13.04 -4.98 4.57
N ILE A 107 13.64 -5.77 5.45
CA ILE A 107 13.71 -5.43 6.87
C ILE A 107 14.71 -4.28 7.03
N VAL A 108 14.28 -3.17 7.62
CA VAL A 108 15.10 -1.95 7.74
C VAL A 108 15.30 -1.63 9.21
N GLU A 109 16.56 -1.67 9.66
CA GLU A 109 16.93 -1.07 10.94
C GLU A 109 16.93 0.45 10.81
N GLY A 110 16.27 1.11 11.74
CA GLY A 110 16.06 2.53 11.68
C GLY A 110 15.68 3.13 13.03
N MET A 111 15.11 4.33 12.98
CA MET A 111 14.74 5.07 14.18
C MET A 111 13.40 5.77 13.97
N ARG A 112 12.58 5.81 15.03
CA ARG A 112 11.40 6.65 15.14
C ARG A 112 11.71 7.76 16.14
N VAL A 113 11.55 9.01 15.71
CA VAL A 113 11.75 10.19 16.55
C VAL A 113 10.47 11.01 16.51
N VAL A 114 9.88 11.26 17.67
CA VAL A 114 8.75 12.18 17.79
C VAL A 114 9.26 13.46 18.44
N VAL A 115 9.06 14.59 17.76
CA VAL A 115 9.34 15.92 18.28
C VAL A 115 8.04 16.72 18.40
N GLN A 116 8.03 17.75 19.23
CA GLN A 116 6.92 18.66 19.38
C GLN A 116 7.38 20.09 19.16
N VAL A 117 6.63 20.85 18.37
CA VAL A 117 6.82 22.30 18.18
C VAL A 117 5.48 22.97 18.46
N ASP A 118 5.46 23.92 19.39
CA ASP A 118 4.26 24.70 19.76
C ASP A 118 3.00 23.84 20.00
N GLY A 119 3.19 22.69 20.66
CA GLY A 119 2.11 21.75 20.97
C GLY A 119 1.78 20.75 19.85
N THR A 120 2.31 20.92 18.64
CA THR A 120 2.11 20.03 17.50
C THR A 120 3.19 18.95 17.44
N ALA A 121 2.81 17.68 17.41
CA ALA A 121 3.75 16.56 17.33
C ALA A 121 4.07 16.19 15.87
N TYR A 122 5.34 15.89 15.60
CA TYR A 122 5.88 15.46 14.31
C TYR A 122 6.58 14.12 14.49
N ASP A 123 6.12 13.10 13.76
CA ASP A 123 6.64 11.73 13.83
C ASP A 123 7.61 11.48 12.65
N TYR A 124 8.90 11.52 12.93
CA TYR A 124 9.97 11.30 11.97
C TYR A 124 10.46 9.85 11.96
N ARG A 125 10.65 9.31 10.75
CA ARG A 125 11.22 7.99 10.51
C ARG A 125 12.54 8.09 9.78
N PHE A 126 13.50 7.32 10.24
CA PHE A 126 14.81 7.14 9.61
C PHE A 126 14.99 5.68 9.26
N GLY A 127 15.50 5.41 8.05
CA GLY A 127 16.06 4.11 7.71
C GLY A 127 17.51 4.01 8.19
N ALA A 128 18.35 3.37 7.38
CA ALA A 128 19.79 3.26 7.68
C ALA A 128 20.54 4.61 7.61
N GLY A 129 20.06 5.55 6.79
CA GLY A 129 20.67 6.88 6.63
C GLY A 129 20.11 7.95 7.58
N ASP A 130 20.49 9.20 7.32
CA ASP A 130 20.09 10.37 8.13
C ASP A 130 18.98 11.20 7.48
N SER A 131 18.43 10.76 6.35
CA SER A 131 17.30 11.44 5.71
C SER A 131 16.00 11.15 6.48
N PRO A 132 15.31 12.18 6.99
CA PRO A 132 14.05 12.01 7.71
C PRO A 132 12.89 11.81 6.73
N LYS A 133 11.94 10.94 7.10
CA LYS A 133 10.60 10.87 6.52
C LYS A 133 9.58 11.30 7.58
N LEU A 134 8.89 12.40 7.34
CA LEU A 134 7.76 12.80 8.19
C LEU A 134 6.57 11.87 7.93
N CYS A 135 6.08 11.24 9.00
CA CYS A 135 4.93 10.36 9.00
C CYS A 135 3.68 11.15 9.37
N THR A 136 2.79 11.36 8.41
CA THR A 136 1.47 11.93 8.66
C THR A 136 0.45 10.79 8.66
N ARG A 137 -0.33 10.66 9.73
CA ARG A 137 -1.48 9.74 9.78
C ARG A 137 -2.71 10.35 9.13
#